data_AF-A0A087CTG3-F1
#
_entry.id   AF-A0A087CTG3-F1
#
_cell.length_a   1.000
_cell.length_b   1.000
_cell.length_c   1.000
_cell.angle_alpha   90.00
_cell.angle_beta   90.00
_cell.angle_gamma   90.00
#
_symmetry.space_group_name_H-M   'P 1'
#
loop_
_entity.id
_entity.type
_entity.pdbx_description
1 polymer ?
#
loop_
_entity_poly.entity_id
_entity_poly.type
_entity_poly.pdbx_seq_one_letter_code
_entity_poly.pdbx_strand_id
1 'polypeptide(L)' 'MARYSREQRRRAAELYERYEHSAADVIRELGYPSKEALRMWHRDWLEERRTGIPPVVASIIRGTRMVRGARRWSIT' A
#
# COMPACT_ATOMS: atom_id res chain seq x y z
N MET A 1 -13.77 4.64 5.15
CA MET A 1 -13.37 5.98 4.68
C MET A 1 -11.87 6.16 4.83
N ALA A 2 -11.14 6.34 3.72
CA ALA A 2 -9.73 6.68 3.75
C ALA A 2 -9.58 8.16 4.15
N ARG A 3 -9.35 8.43 5.45
CA ARG A 3 -9.17 9.80 5.98
C ARG A 3 -7.89 10.50 5.47
N TYR A 4 -7.03 9.78 4.73
CA TYR A 4 -5.72 10.25 4.26
C TYR A 4 -5.55 9.99 2.77
N SER A 5 -5.09 11.01 2.04
CA SER A 5 -4.82 11.00 0.61
C SER A 5 -3.66 10.06 0.25
N ARG A 6 -3.63 9.56 -0.99
CA ARG A 6 -2.58 8.63 -1.47
C ARG A 6 -1.17 9.19 -1.30
N GLU A 7 -0.97 10.47 -1.60
CA GLU A 7 0.33 11.13 -1.39
C GLU A 7 0.76 11.14 0.07
N GLN A 8 -0.17 11.34 1.01
CA GLN A 8 0.16 11.31 2.44
C GLN A 8 0.60 9.90 2.86
N ARG A 9 -0.04 8.85 2.33
CA ARG A 9 0.35 7.46 2.60
C ARG A 9 1.72 7.13 2.04
N ARG A 10 2.00 7.57 0.80
CA ARG A 10 3.28 7.37 0.14
C ARG A 10 4.41 8.09 0.87
N ARG A 11 4.17 9.34 1.28
CA ARG A 11 5.12 10.14 2.05
C ARG A 11 5.41 9.51 3.42
N ALA A 12 4.39 8.96 4.08
CA ALA A 12 4.57 8.23 5.33
C ALA A 12 5.35 6.91 5.14
N ALA A 13 5.10 6.17 4.06
CA ALA A 13 5.84 4.94 3.75
C ALA A 13 7.32 5.23 3.40
N GLU A 14 7.60 6.31 2.67
CA GLU A 14 8.97 6.73 2.36
C GLU A 14 9.74 7.16 3.62
N LEU A 15 9.10 7.92 4.51
CA LEU A 15 9.69 8.27 5.81
C LEU A 15 9.93 7.02 6.66
N TYR A 16 9.02 6.05 6.62
CA TYR A 16 9.17 4.80 7.36
C TYR A 16 10.40 3.98 6.93
N GLU A 17 10.70 3.92 5.63
CA GLU A 17 11.92 3.28 5.13
C GLU A 17 13.17 4.10 5.49
N ARG A 18 13.09 5.43 5.45
CA ARG A 18 14.19 6.33 5.84
C ARG A 18 14.56 6.22 7.33
N TYR A 19 13.57 6.00 8.20
CA TYR A 19 13.77 5.84 9.66
C TYR A 19 13.94 4.38 10.08
N GLU A 20 14.37 3.49 9.18
CA GLU A 20 14.63 2.07 9.47
C GLU A 20 13.46 1.34 10.15
N HIS A 21 12.23 1.61 9.71
CA HIS A 21 10.99 1.03 10.25
C HIS A 21 10.57 1.54 11.64
N SER A 22 11.09 2.69 12.09
CA SER A 22 10.62 3.33 13.32
C SER A 22 9.27 4.04 13.10
N ALA A 23 8.19 3.35 13.47
CA ALA A 23 6.86 3.95 13.43
C ALA A 23 6.70 5.10 14.44
N ALA A 24 7.48 5.12 15.52
CA ALA A 24 7.41 6.19 16.52
C ALA A 24 7.93 7.52 15.97
N ASP A 25 9.04 7.50 15.23
CA ASP A 25 9.63 8.71 14.65
C ASP A 25 8.79 9.28 13.52
N VAL A 26 8.24 8.42 12.65
CA VAL A 26 7.30 8.86 11.60
C VAL A 26 6.06 9.54 12.20
N ILE A 27 5.52 9.00 13.29
CA ILE A 27 4.36 9.57 13.98
C ILE A 27 4.71 10.88 14.67
N ARG A 28 5.92 10.97 15.23
CA ARG A 28 6.40 12.19 15.88
C ARG A 28 6.65 13.32 14.89
N GLU A 29 7.12 12.99 13.68
CA GLU A 29 7.38 13.94 12.60
C GLU A 29 6.10 14.40 11.88
N LEU A 30 5.24 13.44 11.49
CA LEU A 30 4.02 13.75 10.72
C LEU A 30 2.80 14.07 11.61
N GLY A 31 2.79 13.63 12.87
CA GLY A 31 1.62 13.76 13.77
C GLY A 31 0.45 12.81 13.45
N TYR A 32 0.56 12.03 12.37
CA TYR A 32 -0.37 11.01 11.89
C TYR A 32 0.46 9.98 11.10
N PRO A 33 0.02 8.72 10.84
CA PRO A 33 -1.14 7.97 11.32
C PRO A 33 -0.81 7.05 12.51
N SER A 34 -1.73 6.24 13.04
CA SER A 34 -1.42 5.22 14.06
C SER A 34 -0.40 4.17 13.54
N LYS A 35 0.38 3.56 14.45
CA LYS A 35 1.38 2.52 14.11
C LYS A 35 0.82 1.41 13.21
N GLU A 36 -0.42 1.00 13.43
CA GLU A 36 -1.08 -0.04 12.63
C GLU A 36 -1.38 0.41 11.20
N ALA A 37 -1.84 1.65 11.01
CA ALA A 37 -2.09 2.20 9.68
C ALA A 37 -0.79 2.32 8.88
N LEU A 38 0.31 2.68 9.55
CA LEU A 38 1.63 2.76 8.92
C LEU A 38 2.11 1.39 8.41
N ARG A 39 1.96 0.31 9.21
CA ARG A 39 2.26 -1.06 8.75
C ARG A 39 1.39 -1.47 7.56
N MET A 40 0.10 -1.13 7.60
CA MET A 40 -0.82 -1.44 6.51
C MET A 40 -0.39 -0.73 5.22
N TRP A 41 -0.03 0.56 5.30
CA TRP A 41 0.44 1.33 4.14
C TRP A 41 1.79 0.84 3.63
N HIS A 42 2.71 0.44 4.51
CA HIS A 42 3.98 -0.13 4.11
C HIS A 42 3.81 -1.45 3.34
N ARG A 43 2.93 -2.34 3.83
CA ARG A 43 2.59 -3.59 3.12
C ARG A 43 1.99 -3.31 1.75
N ASP A 44 1.08 -2.36 1.68
CA ASP A 44 0.39 -1.96 0.46
C ASP A 44 1.33 -1.32 -0.56
N TRP A 45 2.27 -0.50 -0.09
CA TRP A 45 3.36 0.05 -0.90
C TRP A 45 4.33 -1.04 -1.40
N LEU A 46 4.64 -2.04 -0.58
CA LEU A 46 5.45 -3.19 -1.01
C LEU A 46 4.73 -4.03 -2.07
N GLU A 47 3.41 -4.18 -1.95
CA GLU A 47 2.57 -4.84 -2.95
C GLU A 47 2.53 -4.04 -4.26
N GLU A 48 2.42 -2.71 -4.19
CA GLU A 48 2.53 -1.79 -5.33
C GLU A 48 3.91 -1.89 -5.99
N ARG A 49 5.01 -1.92 -5.22
CA ARG A 49 6.37 -2.14 -5.73
C ARG A 49 6.54 -3.49 -6.42
N ARG A 50 5.90 -4.54 -5.89
CA ARG A 50 5.98 -5.91 -6.40
C ARG A 50 5.15 -6.12 -7.67
N THR A 51 3.98 -5.50 -7.74
CA THR A 51 3.01 -5.71 -8.83
C THR A 51 3.02 -4.59 -9.86
N GLY A 52 3.58 -3.42 -9.53
CA GLY A 52 3.44 -2.19 -10.31
C GLY A 52 2.03 -1.59 -10.25
N ILE A 53 1.12 -2.15 -9.43
CA ILE A 53 -0.30 -1.82 -9.44
C ILE A 53 -0.65 -1.07 -8.15
N PRO A 54 -1.24 0.13 -8.26
CA PRO A 54 -1.60 0.90 -7.07
C PRO A 54 -2.74 0.24 -6.29
N PRO A 55 -2.81 0.42 -4.95
CA PRO A 55 -3.81 -0.19 -4.06
C PRO A 55 -5.26 -0.11 -4.51
N VAL A 56 -5.61 1.02 -5.11
CA VAL A 56 -6.95 1.29 -5.63
C VAL A 56 -7.27 0.34 -6.79
N VAL A 57 -6.31 0.10 -7.68
CA VAL A 57 -6.42 -0.85 -8.78
C VAL A 57 -6.27 -2.28 -8.27
N ALA A 58 -5.38 -2.54 -7.30
CA ALA A 58 -5.23 -3.85 -6.67
C ALA A 58 -6.53 -4.30 -5.98
N SER A 59 -7.30 -3.37 -5.38
CA SER A 59 -8.60 -3.67 -4.79
C SER A 59 -9.67 -3.99 -5.85
N ILE A 60 -9.63 -3.32 -7.00
CA ILE A 60 -10.52 -3.62 -8.14
C ILE A 60 -10.17 -4.99 -8.75
N ILE A 61 -8.88 -5.30 -8.93
CA ILE A 61 -8.41 -6.59 -9.46
C ILE A 61 -8.72 -7.72 -8.48
N ARG A 62 -8.54 -7.50 -7.17
CA ARG A 62 -8.94 -8.47 -6.14
C ARG A 62 -10.45 -8.68 -6.10
N GLY A 63 -11.25 -7.65 -6.31
CA GLY A 63 -12.72 -7.75 -6.39
C GLY A 63 -13.22 -8.42 -7.66
N THR A 64 -12.47 -8.34 -8.77
CA THR A 64 -12.83 -8.95 -10.07
C THR A 64 -12.32 -10.38 -10.25
N ARG A 65 -11.49 -10.89 -9.33
CA ARG A 65 -10.89 -12.23 -9.44
C ARG A 65 -11.42 -13.20 -8.39
N MET A 66 -12.67 -13.62 -8.58
CA MET A 66 -13.10 -14.97 -8.17
C MET A 66 -14.23 -15.51 -9.06
N VAL A 67 -13.97 -15.63 -10.36
CA VAL A 67 -14.62 -16.67 -11.16
C VAL A 67 -13.58 -17.75 -11.45
N ARG A 68 -13.83 -18.94 -10.90
CA ARG A 68 -12.97 -20.13 -11.05
C ARG A 68 -12.81 -20.45 -12.54
N GLY A 69 -11.56 -20.67 -12.95
CA GLY A 69 -11.25 -21.41 -14.18
C GLY A 69 -11.10 -20.56 -15.44
N ALA A 70 -9.96 -19.88 -15.59
CA ALA A 70 -9.47 -19.49 -16.91
C ALA A 70 -7.96 -19.63 -16.95
N ARG A 71 -7.52 -20.83 -17.35
CA ARG A 71 -6.20 -21.02 -17.96
C ARG A 71 -6.16 -20.14 -19.21
N ARG A 72 -5.00 -19.52 -19.46
CA ARG A 72 -4.56 -18.83 -20.69
C ARG A 72 -4.23 -17.36 -20.43
N TRP A 73 -3.01 -17.14 -19.94
CA TRP A 73 -2.27 -15.93 -20.27
C TRP A 73 -1.51 -16.26 -21.55
N SER A 74 -2.01 -15.75 -22.67
CA SER A 74 -1.25 -15.64 -23.91
C SER A 74 -1.27 -14.15 -24.25
N ILE A 75 -0.18 -13.47 -23.95
CA ILE A 75 0.16 -12.23 -24.66
C ILE A 75 0.96 -12.68 -25.88
N THR A 76 0.38 -12.48 -27.06
CA THR A 76 1.14 -12.46 -28.32
C THR A 76 1.75 -11.08 -28.46
#